data_AF-A0A0V8M5L0-F1
#
_entry.id   AF-A0A0V8M5L0-F1
#
_cell.length_a   1.000
_cell.length_b   1.000
_cell.length_c   1.000
_cell.angle_alpha   90.00
_cell.angle_beta   90.00
_cell.angle_gamma   90.00
#
_symmetry.space_group_name_H-M   'P 1'
#
loop_
_entity.id
_entity.type
_entity.pdbx_description
1 polymer ?
#
loop_
_entity_poly.entity_id
_entity_poly.type
_entity_poly.pdbx_seq_one_letter_code
_entity_poly.pdbx_strand_id
1 'polypeptide(L)' 'MEDLNVSALDFVSFCHRRCGQEWPELYDEMCRVAGRRLYRGMGYYELNNLGIPLDLTNLDSTLALVDQYKSNQKCS' A
#
# COMPACT_ATOMS: atom_id res chain seq x y z
N MET A 1 8.21 -1.33 -16.54
CA MET A 1 7.98 -1.89 -15.19
C MET A 1 7.91 -0.71 -14.21
N GLU A 2 7.07 0.27 -14.51
CA GLU A 2 7.01 1.57 -13.81
C GLU A 2 5.59 1.86 -13.32
N ASP A 3 4.58 1.43 -14.10
CA ASP A 3 3.15 1.55 -13.79
C ASP A 3 2.67 0.78 -12.56
N LEU A 4 3.35 -0.33 -12.23
CA LEU A 4 3.05 -1.13 -11.03
C LEU A 4 3.38 -0.34 -9.76
N ASN A 5 4.52 0.35 -9.75
CA ASN A 5 4.91 1.22 -8.63
C ASN A 5 3.96 2.42 -8.48
N VAL A 6 3.51 3.02 -9.58
CA VAL A 6 2.52 4.11 -9.52
C VAL A 6 1.20 3.64 -8.92
N SER A 7 0.74 2.45 -9.32
CA SER A 7 -0.52 1.87 -8.81
C SER A 7 -0.42 1.46 -7.34
N ALA A 8 0.75 0.97 -6.90
CA ALA A 8 1.00 0.64 -5.51
C ALA A 8 1.06 1.88 -4.61
N LEU A 9 1.73 2.95 -5.06
CA LEU A 9 1.77 4.22 -4.34
C LEU A 9 0.38 4.87 -4.25
N ASP A 10 -0.44 4.78 -5.31
CA ASP A 10 -1.83 5.25 -5.28
C ASP A 10 -2.67 4.52 -4.23
N PHE A 11 -2.51 3.20 -4.13
CA PHE A 11 -3.16 2.38 -3.09
C PHE A 11 -2.74 2.80 -1.67
N VAL A 12 -1.44 2.98 -1.43
CA VAL A 12 -0.93 3.42 -0.12
C VAL A 12 -1.46 4.82 0.22
N SER A 13 -1.47 5.75 -0.75
CA SER A 13 -2.04 7.09 -0.55
C SER A 13 -3.53 7.04 -0.22
N PHE A 14 -4.30 6.18 -0.90
CA PHE A 14 -5.72 5.95 -0.61
C PHE A 14 -5.95 5.46 0.82
N CYS A 15 -5.15 4.49 1.27
CA CYS A 15 -5.24 3.95 2.65
C CYS A 15 -4.85 5.02 3.67
N HIS A 16 -3.79 5.79 3.41
CA HIS A 16 -3.33 6.85 4.29
C HIS A 16 -4.36 7.98 4.43
N ARG A 17 -5.01 8.40 3.33
CA ARG A 17 -6.10 9.40 3.38
C ARG A 17 -7.31 8.93 4.19
N ARG A 18 -7.58 7.63 4.27
CA ARG A 18 -8.70 7.05 5.03
C ARG A 18 -8.40 6.90 6.52
N CYS A 19 -7.21 6.43 6.86
CA CYS A 19 -6.82 6.17 8.24
C CYS A 19 -6.27 7.42 8.94
N GLY A 20 -5.51 8.25 8.21
CA GLY A 20 -4.78 9.40 8.75
C GLY A 20 -3.64 9.04 9.70
N GLN A 21 -3.42 7.74 9.95
CA GLN A 21 -2.37 7.23 10.83
C GLN A 21 -1.11 6.87 10.05
N GLU A 22 -0.01 6.79 10.80
CA GLU A 22 1.25 6.26 10.31
C GLU A 22 1.29 4.73 10.41
N TRP A 23 2.46 4.16 10.15
CA TRP A 23 2.72 2.75 10.44
C TRP A 23 2.77 2.52 11.97
N PRO A 24 2.25 1.38 12.51
CA PRO A 24 1.70 0.20 11.84
C PRO A 24 0.21 0.26 11.48
N GLU A 25 -0.54 1.24 11.97
CA GLU A 25 -2.00 1.32 11.77
C GLU A 25 -2.38 1.47 10.28
N LEU A 26 -1.51 2.09 9.48
CA LEU A 26 -1.64 2.14 8.03
C LEU A 26 -1.64 0.74 7.40
N TYR A 27 -0.83 -0.19 7.91
CA TYR A 27 -0.79 -1.57 7.43
C TYR A 27 -2.11 -2.29 7.72
N ASP A 28 -2.67 -2.09 8.91
CA ASP A 28 -3.98 -2.65 9.27
C ASP A 28 -5.10 -2.09 8.37
N GLU A 29 -5.07 -0.79 8.04
CA GLU A 29 -6.01 -0.22 7.07
C GLU A 29 -5.79 -0.78 5.66
N MET A 30 -4.54 -0.98 5.21
CA MET A 30 -4.25 -1.63 3.92
C MET A 30 -4.85 -3.04 3.85
N CYS A 31 -4.67 -3.85 4.91
CA CYS A 31 -5.29 -5.16 5.05
C CYS A 31 -6.82 -5.07 5.05
N ARG A 32 -7.40 -4.10 5.77
CA ARG A 32 -8.85 -3.88 5.82
C ARG A 32 -9.42 -3.50 4.45
N VAL A 33 -8.75 -2.61 3.72
CA VAL A 33 -9.14 -2.16 2.38
C VAL A 33 -9.06 -3.33 1.39
N ALA A 34 -8.00 -4.14 1.44
CA ALA A 34 -7.83 -5.33 0.60
C ALA A 34 -8.89 -6.40 0.90
N GLY A 35 -9.10 -6.73 2.18
CA GLY A 35 -10.08 -7.73 2.60
C GLY A 35 -11.52 -7.36 2.26
N ARG A 36 -11.82 -6.05 2.17
CA ARG A 36 -13.15 -5.53 1.80
C ARG A 36 -13.23 -5.03 0.35
N ARG A 37 -12.15 -5.17 -0.43
CA ARG A 37 -12.06 -4.73 -1.83
C ARG A 37 -12.47 -3.27 -2.05
N LEU A 38 -12.11 -2.39 -1.11
CA LEU A 38 -12.58 -0.99 -1.12
C LEU A 38 -11.84 -0.12 -2.14
N TYR A 39 -10.64 -0.52 -2.55
CA TYR A 39 -9.87 0.18 -3.57
C TYR A 39 -10.09 -0.48 -4.93
N ARG A 40 -10.86 0.16 -5.81
CA ARG A 40 -11.14 -0.29 -7.19
C ARG A 40 -11.65 -1.74 -7.31
N GLY A 41 -12.22 -2.30 -6.24
CA GLY A 41 -12.64 -3.71 -6.20
C GLY A 41 -11.49 -4.72 -6.03
N MET A 42 -10.25 -4.27 -5.82
CA MET A 42 -9.06 -5.11 -5.73
C MET A 42 -8.93 -5.78 -4.37
N GLY A 43 -8.82 -7.10 -4.37
CA GLY A 43 -8.46 -7.89 -3.18
C GLY A 43 -6.97 -8.19 -3.08
N TYR A 44 -6.58 -9.05 -2.14
CA TYR A 44 -5.19 -9.45 -1.90
C TYR A 44 -4.47 -9.96 -3.16
N TYR A 45 -5.11 -10.78 -3.98
CA TYR A 45 -4.49 -11.35 -5.18
C TYR A 45 -4.19 -10.28 -6.24
N GLU A 46 -5.15 -9.39 -6.48
CA GLU A 46 -5.02 -8.28 -7.42
C GLU A 46 -3.97 -7.27 -6.95
N LEU A 47 -3.91 -6.98 -5.64
CA LEU A 47 -2.89 -6.10 -5.05
C LEU A 47 -1.49 -6.74 -5.07
N ASN A 48 -1.40 -8.05 -4.86
CA ASN A 48 -0.13 -8.78 -4.99
C ASN A 48 0.41 -8.72 -6.43
N ASN A 49 -0.47 -8.85 -7.44
CA ASN A 49 -0.10 -8.65 -8.85
C ASN A 49 0.34 -7.20 -9.16
N LEU A 50 -0.04 -6.23 -8.33
CA LEU A 50 0.44 -4.85 -8.39
C LEU A 50 1.74 -4.61 -7.61
N GLY A 51 2.30 -5.64 -6.98
CA GLY A 51 3.52 -5.53 -6.16
C GLY A 51 3.26 -5.22 -4.68
N ILE A 52 2.02 -5.37 -4.21
CA ILE A 52 1.65 -5.17 -2.80
C ILE A 52 1.21 -6.52 -2.22
N PRO A 53 2.16 -7.36 -1.76
CA PRO A 53 1.84 -8.72 -1.32
C PRO A 53 0.92 -8.79 -0.10
N LEU A 54 0.91 -7.76 0.77
CA LEU A 54 0.13 -7.72 2.02
C LEU A 54 0.20 -9.05 2.80
N ASP A 55 1.36 -9.70 2.77
CA ASP A 55 1.61 -10.97 3.42
C ASP A 55 2.62 -10.72 4.55
N LEU A 56 2.30 -11.21 5.75
CA LEU A 56 3.17 -11.13 6.93
C LEU A 56 4.53 -11.82 6.72
N THR A 57 4.63 -12.72 5.74
CA THR A 57 5.86 -13.41 5.35
C THR A 57 6.82 -12.52 4.54
N ASN A 58 6.33 -11.41 3.98
CA ASN A 58 7.09 -10.43 3.17
C ASN A 58 6.96 -9.00 3.72
N LEU A 59 6.97 -8.84 5.05
CA LEU A 59 6.84 -7.54 5.71
C LEU A 59 7.91 -6.54 5.25
N ASP A 60 9.14 -7.01 5.00
CA ASP A 60 10.27 -6.20 4.50
C ASP A 60 9.99 -5.53 3.14
N SER A 61 9.29 -6.22 2.24
CA SER A 61 8.93 -5.65 0.93
C SER A 61 7.89 -4.54 1.06
N THR A 62 6.99 -4.66 2.04
CA THR A 62 5.98 -3.63 2.33
C THR A 62 6.62 -2.41 3.00
N LEU A 63 7.59 -2.64 3.91
CA LEU A 63 8.35 -1.57 4.56
C LEU A 63 9.17 -0.75 3.56
N ALA A 64 9.83 -1.40 2.59
CA ALA A 64 10.60 -0.72 1.55
C ALA A 64 9.73 0.23 0.68
N LEU A 65 8.49 -0.18 0.39
CA LEU A 65 7.55 0.62 -0.41
C LEU A 65 7.05 1.86 0.35
N VAL A 66 6.82 1.73 1.66
CA VAL A 66 6.44 2.86 2.55
C VAL A 66 7.59 3.86 2.68
N ASP A 67 8.84 3.38 2.81
CA ASP A 67 10.01 4.26 2.88
C ASP A 67 10.21 5.05 1.58
N GLN A 68 10.00 4.41 0.42
CA GLN A 68 10.04 5.07 -0.88
C GLN A 68 8.95 6.16 -1.02
N TYR A 69 7.73 5.91 -0.54
CA TYR A 69 6.68 6.93 -0.50
C TYR A 69 7.08 8.14 0.37
N LYS A 70 7.62 7.90 1.58
CA LYS A 70 8.07 8.97 2.48
C LYS A 70 9.21 9.79 1.87
N SER A 71 10.11 9.16 1.12
CA SER A 71 11.19 9.85 0.41
C SER A 71 10.69 10.73 -0.74
N ASN A 72 9.65 10.31 -1.46
CA ASN A 72 9.04 11.10 -2.54
C ASN A 72 8.22 12.31 -2.06
N GLN A 73 7.84 12.36 -0.78
CA GLN A 73 7.12 13.48 -0.16
C GLN A 73 8.03 14.64 0.29
N LYS A 74 9.36 14.44 0.35
CA LYS A 74 10.30 15.48 0.82
C LYS A 74 10.77 16.45 -0.27
N CYS A 75 10.38 16.25 -1.52
CA CYS A 75 10.68 17.14 -2.64
C CYS A 75 9.40 17.79 -3.19
N SER A 76 8.71 18.56 -2.35
CA SER A 76 7.70 19.54 -2.78
C SER A 76 7.73 20.75 -1.84
#